data_AF-A0A644Y4U5-F1
#
_entry.id   AF-A0A644Y4U5-F1
#
_cell.length_a   1.000
_cell.length_b   1.000
_cell.length_c   1.000
_cell.angle_alpha   90.00
_cell.angle_beta   90.00
_cell.angle_gamma   90.00
#
_symmetry.space_group_name_H-M   'P 1'
#
loop_
_entity.id
_entity.type
_entity.pdbx_description
1 polymer ?
#
loop_
_entity_poly.entity_id
_entity_poly.type
_entity_poly.pdbx_seq_one_letter_code
_entity_poly.pdbx_strand_id
1 'polypeptide(L)'
;MQWVYKKLGVNLPGTAAAQGKYCVDNGLTIPKSSLAPGDLVFWSHKPNGRFMNITHVGIYAGDGKVVDASSSRGQVVYRDLFDSGNQVLYGRPYAEAQKSSADGFISPLGSGWRSMVTSEFGGRTDPLTGEWAGHTGLDLGASKGTAIRSAKAGTVKTVVYGNTGYGYYLTIDHGNGMVTLYGHCSQILVREGQTVKAGETVAKVGSTGRSTGNHLHFEVRVNGAQKNPRNYLP
;
A
#
# COMPACT_ATOMS: atom_id res chain seq x y z
N MET A 1 -8.54 -1.09 -21.25
CA MET A 1 -7.70 -1.43 -20.07
C MET A 1 -8.57 -1.75 -18.86
N GLN A 2 -9.10 -0.76 -18.14
CA GLN A 2 -9.91 -0.96 -16.93
C GLN A 2 -11.04 -1.98 -17.08
N TRP A 3 -11.77 -1.93 -18.19
CA TRP A 3 -12.87 -2.88 -18.46
C TRP A 3 -12.42 -4.33 -18.52
N VAL A 4 -11.26 -4.62 -19.14
CA VAL A 4 -10.71 -5.98 -19.28
C VAL A 4 -10.38 -6.55 -17.89
N TYR A 5 -9.68 -5.77 -17.08
CA TYR A 5 -9.31 -6.18 -15.72
C TYR A 5 -10.51 -6.32 -14.79
N LYS A 6 -11.54 -5.47 -14.94
CA LYS A 6 -12.79 -5.60 -14.20
C LYS A 6 -13.48 -6.94 -14.47
N LYS A 7 -13.41 -7.47 -15.69
CA LYS A 7 -13.92 -8.82 -16.02
C LYS A 7 -13.11 -9.94 -15.35
N LEU A 8 -11.85 -9.67 -15.01
CA LEU A 8 -10.97 -10.55 -14.25
C LEU A 8 -11.02 -10.30 -12.74
N GLY A 9 -11.98 -9.50 -12.24
CA GLY A 9 -12.10 -9.17 -10.81
C GLY A 9 -11.10 -8.14 -10.28
N VAL A 10 -10.30 -7.52 -11.15
CA VAL A 10 -9.28 -6.52 -10.79
C VAL A 10 -9.81 -5.11 -11.03
N ASN A 11 -9.95 -4.33 -9.96
CA ASN A 11 -10.45 -2.95 -10.02
C ASN A 11 -9.31 -1.94 -10.16
N LEU A 12 -8.99 -1.57 -11.41
CA LEU A 12 -7.99 -0.55 -11.71
C LEU A 12 -8.56 0.88 -11.69
N PRO A 13 -7.77 1.89 -11.28
CA PRO A 13 -8.13 3.31 -11.43
C PRO A 13 -8.33 3.74 -12.89
N GLY A 14 -9.02 4.87 -13.09
CA GLY A 14 -9.44 5.32 -14.44
C GLY A 14 -8.31 5.85 -15.34
N THR A 15 -7.25 6.42 -14.79
CA THR A 15 -6.16 7.04 -15.60
C THR A 15 -4.90 6.18 -15.64
N ALA A 16 -4.13 6.28 -16.72
CA ALA A 16 -2.85 5.57 -16.87
C ALA A 16 -1.89 5.84 -15.69
N ALA A 17 -1.75 7.11 -15.29
CA ALA A 17 -0.90 7.49 -14.16
C ALA A 17 -1.40 6.91 -12.83
N ALA A 18 -2.73 6.89 -12.59
CA ALA A 18 -3.29 6.29 -11.39
C ALA A 18 -3.14 4.75 -11.38
N GLN A 19 -3.21 4.10 -12.54
CA GLN A 19 -2.91 2.66 -12.66
C GLN A 19 -1.44 2.35 -12.40
N GLY A 20 -0.52 3.19 -12.89
CA GLY A 20 0.90 3.08 -12.57
C GLY A 20 1.15 3.23 -11.06
N LYS A 21 0.54 4.26 -10.45
CA LYS A 21 0.62 4.48 -9.00
C LYS A 21 0.04 3.29 -8.22
N TYR A 22 -1.11 2.77 -8.65
CA TYR A 22 -1.72 1.58 -8.07
C TYR A 22 -0.75 0.38 -8.06
N CYS A 23 -0.03 0.16 -9.17
CA CYS A 23 0.94 -0.93 -9.22
C CYS A 23 2.10 -0.73 -8.23
N VAL A 24 2.61 0.50 -8.10
CA VAL A 24 3.68 0.82 -7.14
C VAL A 24 3.22 0.68 -5.69
N ASP A 25 2.07 1.27 -5.36
CA ASP A 25 1.49 1.28 -4.01
C ASP A 25 1.18 -0.13 -3.50
N ASN A 26 0.81 -1.05 -4.40
CA ASN A 26 0.45 -2.43 -4.08
C ASN A 26 1.60 -3.43 -4.29
N GLY A 27 2.81 -2.97 -4.64
CA GLY A 27 3.96 -3.87 -4.86
C GLY A 27 3.79 -4.80 -6.07
N LEU A 28 3.01 -4.38 -7.06
CA LEU A 28 2.70 -5.13 -8.28
C LEU A 28 3.67 -4.78 -9.43
N THR A 29 4.74 -4.04 -9.14
CA THR A 29 5.74 -3.67 -10.15
C THR A 29 6.64 -4.85 -10.47
N ILE A 30 6.95 -5.02 -11.74
CA ILE A 30 7.83 -6.09 -12.21
C ILE A 30 9.00 -5.51 -13.02
N PRO A 31 10.16 -6.19 -13.07
CA PRO A 31 11.19 -5.83 -14.03
C PRO A 31 10.73 -6.18 -15.46
N LYS A 32 11.23 -5.43 -16.45
CA LYS A 32 10.93 -5.67 -17.89
C LYS A 32 11.19 -7.12 -18.30
N SER A 33 12.28 -7.71 -17.80
CA SER A 33 12.67 -9.09 -18.07
C SER A 33 11.66 -10.14 -17.59
N SER A 34 10.73 -9.77 -16.71
CA SER A 34 9.68 -10.64 -16.19
C SER A 34 8.31 -10.40 -16.83
N LEU A 35 8.23 -9.59 -17.89
CA LEU A 35 6.97 -9.34 -18.60
C LEU A 35 6.32 -10.63 -19.09
N ALA A 36 5.04 -10.79 -18.77
CA ALA A 36 4.18 -11.88 -19.20
C ALA A 36 2.88 -11.32 -19.80
N PRO A 37 2.23 -12.05 -20.73
CA PRO A 37 0.96 -11.64 -21.30
C PRO A 37 -0.06 -11.25 -20.23
N GLY A 38 -0.70 -10.11 -20.42
CA GLY A 38 -1.58 -9.50 -19.43
C GLY A 38 -0.91 -8.44 -18.57
N ASP A 39 0.42 -8.29 -18.56
CA ASP A 39 1.07 -7.21 -17.79
C ASP A 39 0.80 -5.81 -18.38
N LEU A 40 0.84 -4.79 -17.55
CA LEU A 40 0.77 -3.39 -17.96
C LEU A 40 2.16 -2.84 -18.26
N VAL A 41 2.25 -2.09 -19.35
CA VAL A 41 3.42 -1.27 -19.70
C VAL A 41 3.00 0.18 -19.68
N PHE A 42 3.80 1.05 -19.08
CA PHE A 42 3.51 2.48 -18.95
C PHE A 42 4.58 3.33 -19.64
N TRP A 43 4.14 4.37 -20.36
CA TRP A 43 5.02 5.31 -21.04
C TRP A 43 4.85 6.73 -20.51
N SER A 44 5.97 7.47 -20.49
CA SER A 44 6.04 8.90 -20.24
C SER A 44 6.57 9.59 -21.50
N HIS A 45 5.68 10.19 -22.29
CA HIS A 45 6.07 10.91 -23.51
C HIS A 45 6.32 12.41 -23.27
N LYS A 46 5.72 12.97 -22.22
CA LYS A 46 5.86 14.39 -21.90
C LYS A 46 5.64 14.64 -20.41
N PRO A 47 6.36 15.61 -19.82
CA PRO A 47 6.09 16.08 -18.47
C PRO A 47 4.63 16.54 -18.32
N ASN A 48 3.98 16.14 -17.23
CA ASN A 48 2.59 16.48 -16.96
C ASN A 48 2.26 16.59 -15.46
N GLY A 49 3.24 16.42 -14.56
CA GLY A 49 3.07 16.53 -13.11
C GLY A 49 2.31 15.37 -12.46
N ARG A 50 1.82 14.40 -13.24
CA ARG A 50 1.20 13.18 -12.72
C ARG A 50 2.27 12.16 -12.31
N PHE A 51 1.83 11.10 -11.66
CA PHE A 51 2.71 10.01 -11.22
C PHE A 51 3.63 9.53 -12.36
N MET A 52 4.95 9.68 -12.15
CA MET A 52 6.02 9.37 -13.12
C MET A 52 5.86 10.00 -14.51
N ASN A 53 5.13 11.12 -14.62
CA ASN A 53 4.74 11.73 -15.89
C ASN A 53 4.05 10.75 -16.86
N ILE A 54 3.43 9.68 -16.35
CA ILE A 54 2.79 8.65 -17.18
C ILE A 54 1.66 9.28 -18.01
N THR A 55 1.80 9.12 -19.31
CA THR A 55 0.84 9.60 -20.32
C THR A 55 0.05 8.48 -20.94
N HIS A 56 0.59 7.25 -20.97
CA HIS A 56 0.05 6.15 -21.75
C HIS A 56 0.24 4.80 -21.06
N VAL A 57 -0.66 3.86 -21.35
CA VAL A 57 -0.63 2.50 -20.82
C VAL A 57 -1.13 1.49 -21.86
N GLY A 58 -0.51 0.32 -21.91
CA GLY A 58 -0.83 -0.80 -22.81
C GLY A 58 -0.73 -2.15 -22.10
N ILE A 59 -1.47 -3.15 -22.58
CA ILE A 59 -1.43 -4.54 -22.08
C ILE A 59 -0.40 -5.29 -22.93
N TYR A 60 0.66 -5.79 -22.31
CA TYR A 60 1.61 -6.68 -22.94
C TYR A 60 0.88 -7.97 -23.37
N ALA A 61 1.07 -8.36 -24.62
CA ALA A 61 0.36 -9.49 -25.23
C ALA A 61 1.23 -10.73 -25.40
N GLY A 62 2.51 -10.67 -25.00
CA GLY A 62 3.51 -11.71 -25.30
C GLY A 62 4.36 -11.38 -26.51
N ASP A 63 5.48 -12.09 -26.67
CA ASP A 63 6.36 -12.05 -27.85
C ASP A 63 6.78 -10.65 -28.30
N GLY A 64 7.00 -9.76 -27.33
CA GLY A 64 7.38 -8.37 -27.60
C GLY A 64 6.25 -7.52 -28.18
N LYS A 65 4.99 -7.92 -28.02
CA LYS A 65 3.81 -7.21 -28.55
C LYS A 65 2.93 -6.63 -27.46
N VAL A 66 2.16 -5.61 -27.80
CA VAL A 66 1.28 -4.87 -26.90
C VAL A 66 -0.06 -4.57 -27.56
N VAL A 67 -1.13 -4.59 -26.75
CA VAL A 67 -2.44 -4.04 -27.07
C VAL A 67 -2.61 -2.69 -26.36
N ASP A 68 -2.78 -1.60 -27.11
CA ASP A 68 -2.97 -0.26 -26.53
C ASP A 68 -4.03 0.56 -27.28
N ALA A 69 -4.61 1.54 -26.59
CA ALA A 69 -5.54 2.50 -27.19
C ALA A 69 -4.74 3.67 -27.79
N SER A 70 -4.37 3.56 -29.06
CA SER A 70 -3.53 4.55 -29.73
C SER A 70 -4.31 5.84 -29.96
N SER A 71 -3.92 6.93 -29.29
CA SER A 71 -4.52 8.25 -29.48
C SER A 71 -4.28 8.82 -30.88
N SER A 72 -3.13 8.51 -31.49
CA SER A 72 -2.80 8.94 -32.86
C SER A 72 -3.58 8.19 -33.94
N ARG A 73 -4.10 7.00 -33.64
CA ARG A 73 -4.90 6.20 -34.59
C ARG A 73 -6.38 6.12 -34.22
N GLY A 74 -6.78 6.67 -33.07
CA GLY A 74 -8.17 6.66 -32.60
C GLY A 74 -8.74 5.26 -32.33
N GLN A 75 -7.91 4.23 -32.25
CA GLN A 75 -8.33 2.83 -32.18
C GLN A 75 -7.45 2.01 -31.25
N VAL A 76 -7.98 0.85 -30.83
CA VAL A 76 -7.18 -0.19 -30.17
C VAL A 76 -6.27 -0.82 -31.23
N VAL A 77 -4.98 -0.93 -30.93
CA VAL A 77 -3.98 -1.52 -31.82
C VAL A 77 -3.27 -2.67 -31.13
N TYR A 78 -2.93 -3.69 -31.92
CA TYR A 78 -2.00 -4.75 -31.56
C TYR A 78 -0.74 -4.54 -32.39
N ARG A 79 0.41 -4.34 -31.73
CA ARG A 79 1.67 -3.97 -32.39
C ARG A 79 2.89 -4.37 -31.57
N ASP A 80 4.07 -4.22 -32.15
CA ASP A 80 5.33 -4.40 -31.43
C ASP A 80 5.46 -3.39 -30.30
N LEU A 81 6.08 -3.83 -29.21
CA LEU A 81 6.40 -3.03 -28.05
C LEU A 81 7.36 -1.91 -28.49
N PHE A 82 6.92 -0.68 -28.31
CA PHE A 82 7.51 0.49 -28.95
C PHE A 82 8.09 1.47 -27.92
N ASP A 83 8.87 2.44 -28.40
CA ASP A 83 9.43 3.55 -27.62
C ASP A 83 10.07 3.09 -26.30
N SER A 84 11.02 2.16 -26.40
CA SER A 84 11.71 1.58 -25.23
C SER A 84 12.31 2.62 -24.29
N GLY A 85 12.81 3.74 -24.83
CA GLY A 85 13.33 4.87 -24.05
C GLY A 85 12.29 5.65 -23.25
N ASN A 86 11.00 5.53 -23.58
CA ASN A 86 9.89 6.20 -22.89
C ASN A 86 9.13 5.26 -21.93
N GLN A 87 9.48 3.97 -21.88
CA GLN A 87 8.87 3.00 -20.97
C GLN A 87 9.39 3.23 -19.55
N VAL A 88 8.51 3.60 -18.63
CA VAL A 88 8.90 4.04 -17.27
C VAL A 88 8.51 3.07 -16.17
N LEU A 89 7.55 2.18 -16.42
CA LEU A 89 7.05 1.23 -15.42
C LEU A 89 6.42 0.00 -16.09
N TYR A 90 6.52 -1.14 -15.42
CA TYR A 90 5.80 -2.37 -15.76
C TYR A 90 5.07 -2.87 -14.52
N GLY A 91 3.81 -3.28 -14.66
CA GLY A 91 2.98 -3.71 -13.54
C GLY A 91 2.19 -4.96 -13.87
N ARG A 92 2.02 -5.85 -12.88
CA ARG A 92 1.21 -7.06 -12.98
C ARG A 92 -0.04 -6.91 -12.12
N PRO A 93 -1.09 -6.23 -12.62
CA PRO A 93 -2.25 -5.86 -11.80
C PRO A 93 -3.13 -7.04 -11.39
N TYR A 94 -2.96 -8.19 -12.06
CA TYR A 94 -3.71 -9.43 -11.85
C TYR A 94 -2.88 -10.51 -11.16
N ALA A 95 -1.59 -10.26 -10.90
CA ALA A 95 -0.94 -11.04 -9.86
C ALA A 95 -1.83 -10.83 -8.65
N GLU A 96 -2.27 -11.91 -8.01
CA GLU A 96 -2.65 -11.83 -6.61
C GLU A 96 -1.53 -11.01 -5.99
N ALA A 97 -1.81 -9.76 -5.58
CA ALA A 97 -0.85 -8.92 -4.87
C ALA A 97 -0.36 -9.82 -3.78
N GLN A 98 0.87 -10.37 -3.92
CA GLN A 98 1.17 -11.71 -3.43
C GLN A 98 0.36 -11.93 -2.18
N LYS A 99 -0.69 -12.74 -2.28
CA LYS A 99 -1.32 -13.27 -1.10
C LYS A 99 -0.27 -14.21 -0.53
N SER A 100 0.79 -13.64 0.00
CA SER A 100 1.02 -13.93 1.38
C SER A 100 -0.31 -13.54 2.04
N SER A 101 -1.18 -14.53 2.26
CA SER A 101 -1.47 -14.82 3.66
C SER A 101 -0.11 -14.70 4.33
N ALA A 102 0.23 -13.50 4.81
CA ALA A 102 1.58 -13.26 5.28
C ALA A 102 1.68 -14.22 6.44
N ASP A 103 2.37 -15.35 6.27
CA ASP A 103 2.20 -16.49 7.15
C ASP A 103 2.38 -15.98 8.59
N GLY A 104 1.29 -16.06 9.36
CA GLY A 104 1.22 -15.55 10.73
C GLY A 104 0.84 -14.07 10.95
N PHE A 105 0.37 -13.33 9.94
CA PHE A 105 -0.27 -12.02 10.16
C PHE A 105 -1.66 -12.19 10.74
N ILE A 106 -1.93 -11.39 11.75
CA ILE A 106 -3.24 -11.20 12.34
C ILE A 106 -3.60 -9.72 12.33
N SER A 107 -4.88 -9.42 12.51
CA SER A 107 -5.31 -8.06 12.78
C SER A 107 -4.90 -7.60 14.19
N PRO A 108 -4.29 -6.41 14.33
CA PRO A 108 -3.99 -5.82 15.64
C PRO A 108 -5.22 -5.62 16.54
N LEU A 109 -6.40 -5.40 15.94
CA LEU A 109 -7.68 -5.15 16.65
C LEU A 109 -8.71 -6.28 16.48
N GLY A 110 -8.31 -7.41 15.87
CA GLY A 110 -9.14 -8.61 15.76
C GLY A 110 -9.96 -8.75 14.49
N SER A 111 -10.77 -9.81 14.44
CA SER A 111 -11.44 -10.27 13.22
C SER A 111 -12.41 -9.23 12.63
N GLY A 112 -12.97 -8.36 13.46
CA GLY A 112 -13.85 -7.25 13.04
C GLY A 112 -13.14 -6.03 12.46
N TRP A 113 -11.83 -6.06 12.24
CA TRP A 113 -11.05 -4.87 11.87
C TRP A 113 -11.55 -4.16 10.61
N ARG A 114 -12.13 -4.89 9.64
CA ARG A 114 -12.63 -4.30 8.40
C ARG A 114 -13.72 -3.25 8.65
N SER A 115 -14.59 -3.47 9.64
CA SER A 115 -15.62 -2.48 10.01
C SER A 115 -15.08 -1.35 10.89
N MET A 116 -13.84 -1.45 11.35
CA MET A 116 -13.16 -0.42 12.13
C MET A 116 -12.38 0.56 11.24
N VAL A 117 -12.23 0.28 9.94
CA VAL A 117 -11.48 1.16 9.03
C VAL A 117 -12.17 2.51 8.93
N THR A 118 -11.51 3.55 9.44
CA THR A 118 -11.95 4.95 9.33
C THR A 118 -11.20 5.69 8.25
N SER A 119 -9.99 5.24 7.88
CA SER A 119 -9.26 5.78 6.74
C SER A 119 -8.30 4.79 6.10
N GLU A 120 -8.30 4.79 4.77
CA GLU A 120 -7.51 3.89 3.92
C GLU A 120 -6.10 4.42 3.66
N PHE A 121 -5.17 3.51 3.36
CA PHE A 121 -3.84 3.85 2.84
C PHE A 121 -3.91 4.53 1.47
N GLY A 122 -3.04 5.51 1.23
CA GLY A 122 -2.88 6.18 -0.06
C GLY A 122 -3.24 7.67 -0.04
N GLY A 123 -3.41 8.26 -1.23
CA GLY A 123 -3.70 9.68 -1.36
C GLY A 123 -5.13 9.99 -0.90
N ARG A 124 -5.26 10.80 0.16
CA ARG A 124 -6.53 11.32 0.66
C ARG A 124 -6.49 12.83 0.75
N THR A 125 -7.65 13.47 0.80
CA THR A 125 -7.76 14.84 1.29
C THR A 125 -7.53 14.81 2.81
N ASP A 126 -6.52 15.52 3.32
CA ASP A 126 -6.19 15.65 4.73
C ASP A 126 -7.42 16.22 5.46
N PRO A 127 -7.95 15.54 6.48
CA PRO A 127 -9.19 15.95 7.15
C PRO A 127 -9.02 17.19 8.04
N LEU A 128 -7.79 17.61 8.34
CA LEU A 128 -7.48 18.80 9.14
C LEU A 128 -7.20 20.02 8.26
N THR A 129 -6.56 19.84 7.09
CA THR A 129 -6.14 20.96 6.23
C THR A 129 -6.93 21.06 4.92
N GLY A 130 -7.64 20.01 4.51
CA GLY A 130 -8.35 19.97 3.22
C GLY A 130 -7.44 19.77 2.00
N GLU A 131 -6.15 19.53 2.20
CA GLU A 131 -5.16 19.37 1.13
C GLU A 131 -4.94 17.90 0.76
N TRP A 132 -4.53 17.60 -0.48
CA TRP A 132 -4.21 16.22 -0.86
C TRP A 132 -2.92 15.76 -0.15
N ALA A 133 -3.05 14.85 0.82
CA ALA A 133 -1.96 14.31 1.62
C ALA A 133 -1.90 12.78 1.53
N GLY A 134 -0.70 12.23 1.51
CA GLY A 134 -0.49 10.79 1.57
C GLY A 134 -0.78 10.27 2.98
N HIS A 135 -1.75 9.35 3.10
CA HIS A 135 -1.93 8.56 4.31
C HIS A 135 -1.05 7.31 4.24
N THR A 136 -0.08 7.23 5.13
CA THR A 136 1.01 6.23 5.12
C THR A 136 0.62 4.88 5.72
N GLY A 137 -0.58 4.76 6.28
CA GLY A 137 -1.07 3.58 6.97
C GLY A 137 -2.57 3.35 6.78
N LEU A 138 -3.14 2.57 7.68
CA LEU A 138 -4.56 2.27 7.79
C LEU A 138 -5.03 2.72 9.19
N ASP A 139 -6.05 3.58 9.23
CA ASP A 139 -6.62 4.07 10.48
C ASP A 139 -7.79 3.17 10.88
N LEU A 140 -7.71 2.60 12.09
CA LEU A 140 -8.74 1.72 12.66
C LEU A 140 -9.32 2.36 13.92
N GLY A 141 -10.57 2.82 13.83
CA GLY A 141 -11.30 3.42 14.95
C GLY A 141 -11.64 2.40 16.04
N ALA A 142 -11.27 2.71 17.27
CA ALA A 142 -11.58 1.91 18.45
C ALA A 142 -11.54 2.76 19.72
N SER A 143 -12.24 2.32 20.77
CA SER A 143 -12.27 3.03 22.06
C SER A 143 -10.88 3.13 22.68
N LYS A 144 -10.61 4.23 23.40
CA LYS A 144 -9.38 4.38 24.19
C LYS A 144 -9.19 3.18 25.13
N GLY A 145 -7.97 2.68 25.25
CA GLY A 145 -7.64 1.53 26.09
C GLY A 145 -7.82 0.18 25.41
N THR A 146 -8.45 0.10 24.24
CA THR A 146 -8.57 -1.16 23.46
C THR A 146 -7.19 -1.75 23.23
N ALA A 147 -7.03 -3.06 23.47
CA ALA A 147 -5.76 -3.74 23.29
C ALA A 147 -5.30 -3.71 21.83
N ILE A 148 -4.07 -3.28 21.60
CA ILE A 148 -3.36 -3.37 20.32
C ILE A 148 -2.45 -4.57 20.38
N ARG A 149 -2.60 -5.50 19.43
CA ARG A 149 -1.80 -6.71 19.34
C ARG A 149 -0.76 -6.63 18.23
N SER A 150 0.38 -7.28 18.42
CA SER A 150 1.37 -7.44 17.37
C SER A 150 0.76 -8.20 16.19
N ALA A 151 0.82 -7.59 15.01
CA ALA A 151 0.28 -8.18 13.79
C ALA A 151 1.02 -9.47 13.39
N LYS A 152 2.33 -9.55 13.67
CA LYS A 152 3.18 -10.72 13.41
C LYS A 152 4.23 -10.87 14.51
N ALA A 153 4.79 -12.06 14.69
CA ALA A 153 5.92 -12.25 15.61
C ALA A 153 7.15 -11.42 15.16
N GLY A 154 7.93 -10.93 16.10
CA GLY A 154 9.09 -10.09 15.80
C GLY A 154 9.75 -9.49 17.04
N THR A 155 10.64 -8.52 16.83
CA THR A 155 11.35 -7.80 17.88
C THR A 155 10.97 -6.33 17.85
N VAL A 156 10.60 -5.76 19.00
CA VAL A 156 10.30 -4.33 19.13
C VAL A 156 11.56 -3.55 18.80
N LYS A 157 11.48 -2.76 17.72
CA LYS A 157 12.61 -2.01 17.16
C LYS A 157 12.71 -0.61 17.71
N THR A 158 11.56 0.03 17.93
CA THR A 158 11.50 1.42 18.39
C THR A 158 10.30 1.62 19.30
N VAL A 159 10.47 2.40 20.37
CA VAL A 159 9.41 2.87 21.25
C VAL A 159 9.61 4.36 21.48
N VAL A 160 8.61 5.17 21.13
CA VAL A 160 8.69 6.63 21.25
C VAL A 160 7.47 7.18 21.97
N TYR A 161 7.72 8.14 22.85
CA TYR A 161 6.70 8.93 23.53
C TYR A 161 6.76 10.38 23.02
N GLY A 162 5.93 10.72 22.04
CA GLY A 162 5.84 12.07 21.48
C GLY A 162 4.43 12.67 21.62
N ASN A 163 4.34 13.99 21.48
CA ASN A 163 3.07 14.74 21.45
C ASN A 163 2.72 15.27 20.05
N THR A 164 3.49 14.92 19.02
CA THR A 164 3.27 15.30 17.62
C THR A 164 3.32 14.06 16.71
N GLY A 165 2.91 14.19 15.45
CA GLY A 165 2.94 13.08 14.48
C GLY A 165 2.18 11.86 15.00
N TYR A 166 2.84 10.70 15.04
CA TYR A 166 2.29 9.44 15.55
C TYR A 166 2.01 9.40 17.05
N GLY A 167 2.40 10.41 17.83
CA GLY A 167 2.20 10.42 19.27
C GLY A 167 3.06 9.36 19.97
N TYR A 168 2.44 8.56 20.85
CA TYR A 168 3.11 7.39 21.40
C TYR A 168 3.00 6.26 20.38
N TYR A 169 4.14 5.75 19.95
CA TYR A 169 4.16 4.69 18.97
C TYR A 169 5.30 3.72 19.20
N LEU A 170 5.13 2.54 18.62
CA LEU A 170 6.16 1.54 18.56
C LEU A 170 6.27 0.96 17.16
N THR A 171 7.44 0.42 16.84
CA THR A 171 7.64 -0.39 15.64
C THR A 171 8.16 -1.78 16.00
N ILE A 172 7.78 -2.77 15.21
CA ILE A 172 8.21 -4.17 15.39
C ILE A 172 8.85 -4.62 14.09
N ASP A 173 10.10 -5.09 14.18
CA ASP A 173 10.83 -5.73 13.09
C ASP A 173 10.47 -7.21 13.03
N HIS A 174 10.00 -7.67 11.87
CA HIS A 174 9.57 -9.04 11.62
C HIS A 174 10.58 -9.83 10.80
N GLY A 175 11.79 -9.29 10.58
CA GLY A 175 12.80 -9.84 9.69
C GLY A 175 12.52 -9.54 8.22
N ASN A 176 13.49 -9.86 7.36
CA ASN A 176 13.39 -9.70 5.89
C ASN A 176 12.98 -8.28 5.44
N GLY A 177 13.40 -7.27 6.19
CA GLY A 177 13.10 -5.85 5.90
C GLY A 177 11.64 -5.44 6.18
N MET A 178 10.85 -6.29 6.83
CA MET A 178 9.45 -6.01 7.17
C MET A 178 9.33 -5.40 8.57
N VAL A 179 8.66 -4.25 8.67
CA VAL A 179 8.41 -3.54 9.93
C VAL A 179 6.94 -3.14 10.00
N THR A 180 6.31 -3.31 11.16
CA THR A 180 5.00 -2.71 11.44
C THR A 180 5.12 -1.52 12.40
N LEU A 181 4.26 -0.52 12.23
CA LEU A 181 4.15 0.64 13.12
C LEU A 181 2.76 0.70 13.74
N TYR A 182 2.70 0.99 15.04
CA TYR A 182 1.46 1.15 15.81
C TYR A 182 1.47 2.53 16.46
N GLY A 183 0.70 3.46 15.89
CA GLY A 183 0.64 4.86 16.30
C GLY A 183 -0.55 5.21 17.20
N HIS A 184 -0.51 6.42 17.73
CA HIS A 184 -1.52 7.05 18.57
C HIS A 184 -1.87 6.28 19.85
N CYS A 185 -0.94 5.52 20.39
CA CYS A 185 -1.17 4.68 21.56
C CYS A 185 -1.47 5.52 22.82
N SER A 186 -2.39 5.09 23.68
CA SER A 186 -2.54 5.69 25.02
C SER A 186 -1.47 5.18 25.99
N GLN A 187 -0.98 3.97 25.74
CA GLN A 187 0.00 3.27 26.57
C GLN A 187 0.74 2.24 25.71
N ILE A 188 2.06 2.16 25.86
CA ILE A 188 2.90 1.11 25.27
C ILE A 188 3.27 0.14 26.40
N LEU A 189 3.15 -1.16 26.15
CA LEU A 189 3.27 -2.23 27.15
C LEU A 189 4.53 -3.07 26.98
N VAL A 190 5.37 -2.71 26.01
CA VAL A 190 6.61 -3.40 25.64
C VAL A 190 7.76 -2.39 25.56
N ARG A 191 8.99 -2.90 25.51
CA ARG A 191 10.22 -2.10 25.41
C ARG A 191 11.04 -2.49 24.18
N GLU A 192 11.91 -1.59 23.73
CA GLU A 192 12.86 -1.87 22.65
C GLU A 192 13.70 -3.12 22.95
N GLY A 193 13.96 -3.92 21.92
CA GLY A 193 14.64 -5.21 22.00
C GLY A 193 13.77 -6.38 22.50
N GLN A 194 12.54 -6.13 22.99
CA GLN A 194 11.64 -7.22 23.40
C GLN A 194 11.16 -8.03 22.20
N THR A 195 11.25 -9.35 22.27
CA THR A 195 10.63 -10.25 21.29
C THR A 195 9.18 -10.49 21.67
N VAL A 196 8.28 -10.46 20.69
CA VAL A 196 6.83 -10.62 20.87
C VAL A 196 6.26 -11.62 19.86
N LYS A 197 5.18 -12.29 20.25
CA LYS A 197 4.45 -13.22 19.37
C LYS A 197 3.36 -12.48 18.58
N ALA A 198 2.94 -13.04 17.46
CA ALA A 198 1.71 -12.59 16.79
C ALA A 198 0.53 -12.73 17.78
N GLY A 199 -0.30 -11.70 17.92
CA GLY A 199 -1.41 -11.69 18.88
C GLY A 199 -1.06 -11.24 20.30
N GLU A 200 0.22 -11.07 20.62
CA GLU A 200 0.62 -10.53 21.91
C GLU A 200 0.22 -9.06 22.01
N THR A 201 -0.36 -8.65 23.14
CA THR A 201 -0.76 -7.26 23.38
C THR A 201 0.48 -6.41 23.63
N VAL A 202 0.71 -5.40 22.78
CA VAL A 202 1.92 -4.57 22.81
C VAL A 202 1.64 -3.12 23.21
N ALA A 203 0.40 -2.66 23.04
CA ALA A 203 -0.01 -1.30 23.36
C ALA A 203 -1.54 -1.22 23.57
N LYS A 204 -2.03 -0.02 23.82
CA LYS A 204 -3.46 0.30 23.91
C LYS A 204 -3.81 1.49 23.03
N VAL A 205 -4.97 1.43 22.39
CA VAL A 205 -5.50 2.50 21.54
C VAL A 205 -5.65 3.80 22.32
N GLY A 206 -5.28 4.91 21.71
CA GLY A 206 -5.44 6.24 22.27
C GLY A 206 -5.67 7.27 21.17
N SER A 207 -5.27 8.50 21.47
CA SER A 207 -5.35 9.65 20.57
C SER A 207 -4.19 10.62 20.82
N THR A 208 -3.02 10.11 21.21
CA THR A 208 -1.80 10.94 21.40
C THR A 208 -1.25 11.41 20.07
N GLY A 209 -0.52 12.52 20.06
CA GLY A 209 0.05 13.08 18.83
C GLY A 209 -0.99 13.82 18.00
N ARG A 210 -0.81 13.84 16.68
CA ARG A 210 -1.75 14.47 15.75
C ARG A 210 -2.86 13.49 15.40
N SER A 211 -3.97 13.55 16.13
CA SER A 211 -5.12 12.64 15.98
C SER A 211 -6.42 13.41 16.19
N THR A 212 -7.47 13.06 15.43
CA THR A 212 -8.82 13.65 15.55
C THR A 212 -9.74 12.88 16.51
N GLY A 213 -9.34 11.68 16.96
CA GLY A 213 -10.13 10.84 17.84
C GLY A 213 -9.43 9.51 18.13
N ASN A 214 -10.02 8.67 18.99
CA ASN A 214 -9.36 7.41 19.35
C ASN A 214 -9.32 6.44 18.15
N HIS A 215 -8.11 6.07 17.73
CA HIS A 215 -7.86 5.10 16.67
C HIS A 215 -6.45 4.53 16.77
N LEU A 216 -6.24 3.40 16.09
CA LEU A 216 -4.92 2.88 15.77
C LEU A 216 -4.53 3.36 14.37
N HIS A 217 -3.41 4.05 14.26
CA HIS A 217 -2.73 4.22 12.97
C HIS A 217 -1.76 3.06 12.77
N PHE A 218 -2.03 2.19 11.80
CA PHE A 218 -1.25 0.99 11.54
C PHE A 218 -0.53 1.08 10.20
N GLU A 219 0.79 0.90 10.19
CA GLU A 219 1.57 0.82 8.94
C GLU A 219 2.22 -0.55 8.78
N VAL A 220 2.35 -0.96 7.52
CA VAL A 220 3.27 -2.03 7.10
C VAL A 220 4.34 -1.40 6.21
N ARG A 221 5.60 -1.65 6.54
CA ARG A 221 6.76 -1.20 5.77
C ARG A 221 7.56 -2.41 5.31
N VAL A 222 7.96 -2.41 4.03
CA VAL A 222 8.82 -3.46 3.45
C VAL A 222 10.01 -2.78 2.80
N ASN A 223 11.22 -3.10 3.26
CA ASN A 223 12.48 -2.49 2.84
C ASN A 223 12.45 -0.96 2.93
N GLY A 224 11.84 -0.43 4.00
CA GLY A 224 11.70 1.01 4.24
C GLY A 224 10.53 1.70 3.53
N ALA A 225 9.90 1.07 2.53
CA ALA A 225 8.75 1.64 1.82
C ALA A 225 7.42 1.27 2.49
N GLN A 226 6.53 2.24 2.69
CA GLN A 226 5.17 1.99 3.18
C GLN A 226 4.35 1.22 2.15
N LYS A 227 3.59 0.25 2.63
CA LYS A 227 2.71 -0.61 1.84
C LYS A 227 1.31 -0.58 2.42
N ASN A 228 0.30 -0.79 1.57
CA ASN A 228 -1.09 -0.86 2.02
C ASN A 228 -1.28 -2.02 3.02
N PRO A 229 -1.63 -1.75 4.30
CA PRO A 229 -1.82 -2.81 5.29
C PRO A 229 -2.95 -3.79 4.94
N ARG A 230 -3.94 -3.39 4.13
CA ARG A 230 -5.01 -4.30 3.67
C ARG A 230 -4.50 -5.53 2.94
N ASN A 231 -3.33 -5.45 2.32
CA ASN A 231 -2.76 -6.57 1.57
C ASN A 231 -2.07 -7.59 2.48
N TYR A 232 -1.94 -7.30 3.78
CA TYR A 232 -1.26 -8.16 4.77
C TYR A 232 -2.21 -8.67 5.85
N LEU A 233 -3.24 -7.89 6.19
CA LEU A 233 -4.24 -8.29 7.18
C LEU A 233 -5.19 -9.36 6.62
N PRO A 234 -5.61 -10.35 7.42
CA PRO A 234 -6.48 -11.44 7.00
C PRO A 234 -7.89 -10.94 6.68
#